data_AF-A0A8E2JD31-F1
#
_entry.id   AF-A0A8E2JD31-F1
#
_cell.length_a   1.000
_cell.length_b   1.000
_cell.length_c   1.000
_cell.angle_alpha   90.00
_cell.angle_beta   90.00
_cell.angle_gamma   90.00
#
_symmetry.space_group_name_H-M   'P 1'
#
loop_
_entity.id
_entity.type
_entity.pdbx_description
1 polymer ?
#
loop_
_entity_poly.entity_id
_entity_poly.type
_entity_poly.pdbx_seq_one_letter_code
_entity_poly.pdbx_strand_id
1 'polypeptide(L)'
;MLVLNKENEIYERAIESHRRHNEIHGYEMHVLRRGVTKGYWNKFAYLLSLVVNELSKPEDKRTEWIMWCDASNLLLNPQIPLEAFLPPPDDQFNHVNFLGSTHAADLSTTAFFLRVSPWSVKLLVKAMALPMIDQSQDFGVNMDQASLGSVLNETDFRPSALYQPHSWYNTLQTSSGIQGKAGDLLIQFPASLEGARWKYLAEWLADLEAHPKKWSKAFKDTAYISEIESYWNRIRDVRGVLHDAEDKASQLNDDTPEALISAMEHVREVVAMEAWNEKLVQEAAARLRDAMSS
;
A
#
# COMPACT_ATOMS: atom_id res chain seq x y z
N MET A 1 4.95 -14.11 -1.26
CA MET A 1 5.01 -15.08 -0.14
C MET A 1 6.44 -15.56 0.09
N LEU A 2 6.87 -15.71 1.36
CA LEU A 2 8.21 -16.19 1.77
C LEU A 2 8.36 -17.73 1.64
N VAL A 3 9.60 -18.17 1.48
CA VAL A 3 10.09 -19.55 1.27
C VAL A 3 9.58 -20.53 2.34
N LEU A 4 8.75 -21.51 1.96
CA LEU A 4 8.33 -22.62 2.84
C LEU A 4 9.14 -23.86 2.51
N ASN A 5 10.09 -24.24 3.36
CA ASN A 5 10.83 -25.50 3.25
C ASN A 5 10.11 -26.71 3.91
N LYS A 6 8.85 -26.55 4.33
CA LYS A 6 7.89 -27.61 4.71
C LYS A 6 6.48 -27.02 4.70
N GLU A 7 5.48 -27.80 4.30
CA GLU A 7 4.07 -27.42 4.44
C GLU A 7 3.81 -27.01 5.90
N ASN A 8 3.45 -25.74 6.10
CA ASN A 8 3.07 -25.22 7.40
C ASN A 8 1.56 -25.03 7.35
N GLU A 9 0.85 -25.89 8.09
CA GLU A 9 -0.62 -25.93 8.12
C GLU A 9 -1.24 -24.56 8.44
N ILE A 10 -0.61 -23.77 9.31
CA ILE A 10 -1.08 -22.42 9.65
C ILE A 10 -1.07 -21.52 8.41
N TYR A 11 -0.03 -21.60 7.58
CA TYR A 11 0.03 -20.81 6.36
C TYR A 11 -0.90 -21.33 5.27
N GLU A 12 -1.11 -22.64 5.15
CA GLU A 12 -2.10 -23.15 4.22
C GLU A 12 -3.52 -22.68 4.57
N ARG A 13 -3.86 -22.66 5.86
CA ARG A 13 -5.14 -22.11 6.35
C ARG A 13 -5.24 -20.60 6.13
N ALA A 14 -4.15 -19.86 6.31
CA ALA A 14 -4.11 -18.44 5.95
C ALA A 14 -4.34 -18.23 4.44
N ILE A 15 -3.66 -18.99 3.58
CA ILE A 15 -3.87 -18.96 2.11
C ILE A 15 -5.33 -19.26 1.77
N GLU A 16 -5.95 -20.21 2.47
CA GLU A 16 -7.36 -20.55 2.25
C GLU A 16 -8.32 -19.40 2.58
N SER A 17 -7.99 -18.56 3.57
CA SER A 17 -8.75 -17.32 3.81
C SER A 17 -8.75 -16.37 2.61
N HIS A 18 -7.61 -16.27 1.91
CA HIS A 18 -7.47 -15.47 0.70
C HIS A 18 -8.18 -16.11 -0.50
N ARG A 19 -8.10 -17.45 -0.66
CA ARG A 19 -8.83 -18.15 -1.73
C ARG A 19 -10.32 -17.86 -1.69
N ARG A 20 -10.94 -18.00 -0.51
CA ARG A 20 -12.39 -17.76 -0.35
C ARG A 20 -12.80 -16.35 -0.73
N HIS A 21 -11.98 -15.36 -0.39
CA HIS A 21 -12.21 -13.97 -0.79
C HIS A 21 -12.05 -13.78 -2.30
N ASN A 22 -10.99 -14.33 -2.89
CA ASN A 22 -10.75 -14.28 -4.33
C ASN A 22 -11.87 -14.96 -5.12
N GLU A 23 -12.45 -16.06 -4.63
CA GLU A 23 -13.61 -16.73 -5.23
C GLU A 23 -14.87 -15.85 -5.22
N ILE A 24 -15.07 -15.05 -4.17
CA ILE A 24 -16.22 -14.14 -4.05
C ILE A 24 -16.13 -12.99 -5.05
N HIS A 25 -14.93 -12.45 -5.26
CA HIS A 25 -14.72 -11.24 -6.08
C HIS A 25 -14.13 -11.51 -7.46
N GLY A 26 -13.80 -12.77 -7.76
CA GLY A 26 -13.24 -13.18 -9.06
C GLY A 26 -11.76 -12.83 -9.27
N TYR A 27 -10.97 -12.73 -8.19
CA TYR A 27 -9.54 -12.40 -8.30
C TYR A 27 -8.67 -13.63 -8.59
N GLU A 28 -7.59 -13.43 -9.35
CA GLU A 28 -6.54 -14.43 -9.54
C GLU A 28 -5.59 -14.44 -8.33
N MET A 29 -5.16 -15.63 -7.90
CA MET A 29 -4.25 -15.79 -6.77
C MET A 29 -2.93 -16.43 -7.18
N HIS A 30 -1.84 -15.72 -6.94
CA HIS A 30 -0.48 -16.21 -7.18
C HIS A 30 0.26 -16.46 -5.86
N VAL A 31 0.76 -17.69 -5.67
CA VAL A 31 1.45 -18.08 -4.45
C VAL A 31 2.89 -18.49 -4.75
N LEU A 32 3.86 -17.74 -4.20
CA LEU A 32 5.26 -18.17 -4.21
C LEU A 32 5.48 -19.30 -3.18
N ARG A 33 5.34 -20.55 -3.63
CA ARG A 33 5.47 -21.76 -2.80
C ARG A 33 6.91 -22.09 -2.41
N ARG A 34 7.86 -21.74 -3.28
CA ARG A 34 9.29 -22.05 -3.11
C ARG A 34 10.11 -20.79 -3.30
N GLY A 35 11.11 -20.61 -2.45
CA GLY A 35 12.07 -19.53 -2.59
C GLY A 35 12.87 -19.68 -3.86
N VAL A 36 12.96 -18.59 -4.61
CA VAL A 36 13.83 -18.47 -5.79
C VAL A 36 15.26 -18.22 -5.31
N THR A 37 15.43 -17.43 -4.25
CA THR A 37 16.72 -17.10 -3.64
C THR A 37 16.60 -17.10 -2.10
N LYS A 38 17.68 -16.77 -1.38
CA LYS A 38 17.61 -16.57 0.08
C LYS A 38 17.32 -15.11 0.41
N GLY A 39 16.54 -14.88 1.47
CA GLY A 39 16.33 -13.55 2.03
C GLY A 39 15.36 -12.67 1.23
N TYR A 40 15.60 -11.35 1.33
CA TYR A 40 14.67 -10.28 0.93
C TYR A 40 14.30 -10.27 -0.55
N TRP A 41 15.19 -10.78 -1.40
CA TRP A 41 15.09 -10.81 -2.85
C TRP A 41 13.83 -11.48 -3.41
N ASN A 42 13.28 -12.47 -2.71
CA ASN A 42 12.17 -13.27 -3.22
C ASN A 42 10.92 -12.44 -3.52
N LYS A 43 10.61 -11.44 -2.68
CA LYS A 43 9.42 -10.59 -2.84
C LYS A 43 9.48 -9.82 -4.16
N PHE A 44 10.57 -9.08 -4.36
CA PHE A 44 10.74 -8.25 -5.55
C PHE A 44 10.97 -9.08 -6.81
N ALA A 45 11.73 -10.17 -6.75
CA ALA A 45 11.94 -11.05 -7.91
C ALA A 45 10.62 -11.68 -8.39
N TYR A 46 9.78 -12.13 -7.45
CA TYR A 46 8.49 -12.71 -7.80
C TYR A 46 7.51 -11.67 -8.32
N LEU A 47 7.38 -10.52 -7.65
CA LEU A 47 6.56 -9.41 -8.14
C LEU A 47 7.00 -8.95 -9.54
N LEU A 48 8.30 -8.85 -9.78
CA LEU A 48 8.83 -8.46 -11.08
C LEU A 48 8.43 -9.47 -12.16
N SER A 49 8.50 -10.77 -11.86
CA SER A 49 8.05 -11.81 -12.79
C SER A 49 6.56 -11.69 -13.13
N LEU A 50 5.70 -11.40 -12.14
CA LEU A 50 4.27 -11.21 -12.35
C LEU A 50 4.00 -9.96 -13.20
N VAL A 51 4.61 -8.82 -12.85
CA VAL A 51 4.44 -7.56 -13.60
C VAL A 51 4.90 -7.71 -15.04
N VAL A 52 6.05 -8.34 -15.30
CA VAL A 52 6.55 -8.56 -16.67
C VAL A 52 5.63 -9.50 -17.47
N ASN A 53 5.11 -10.55 -16.84
CA ASN A 53 4.15 -11.44 -17.48
C ASN A 53 2.85 -10.73 -17.85
N GLU A 54 2.30 -9.91 -16.95
CA GLU A 54 1.10 -9.11 -17.23
C GLU A 54 1.33 -8.05 -18.31
N LEU A 55 2.48 -7.37 -18.30
CA LEU A 55 2.85 -6.40 -19.34
C LEU A 55 3.04 -7.03 -20.72
N SER A 56 3.25 -8.35 -20.80
CA SER A 56 3.38 -9.08 -22.04
C SER A 56 2.01 -9.45 -22.65
N LYS A 57 0.91 -9.24 -21.92
CA LYS A 57 -0.46 -9.44 -22.41
C LYS A 57 -0.99 -8.16 -23.09
N PRO A 58 -1.98 -8.27 -23.98
CA PRO A 58 -2.77 -7.12 -24.44
C PRO A 58 -3.39 -6.34 -23.27
N GLU A 59 -3.52 -5.02 -23.41
CA GLU A 59 -3.99 -4.14 -22.33
C GLU A 59 -5.41 -4.47 -21.83
N ASP A 60 -6.29 -4.94 -22.72
CA ASP A 60 -7.65 -5.38 -22.39
C ASP A 60 -7.71 -6.74 -21.66
N LYS A 61 -6.57 -7.44 -21.56
CA LYS A 61 -6.46 -8.78 -20.98
C LYS A 61 -5.51 -8.87 -19.80
N ARG A 62 -4.77 -7.80 -19.50
CA ARG A 62 -3.81 -7.77 -18.40
C ARG A 62 -4.49 -7.36 -17.10
N THR A 63 -4.00 -7.90 -15.99
CA THR A 63 -4.33 -7.37 -14.67
C THR A 63 -3.81 -5.94 -14.54
N GLU A 64 -4.62 -5.02 -14.05
CA GLU A 64 -4.20 -3.63 -13.86
C GLU A 64 -3.45 -3.42 -12.53
N TRP A 65 -3.94 -4.05 -11.46
CA TRP A 65 -3.41 -3.88 -10.11
C TRP A 65 -3.13 -5.23 -9.44
N ILE A 66 -1.99 -5.33 -8.78
CA ILE A 66 -1.60 -6.47 -7.96
C ILE A 66 -1.64 -6.02 -6.50
N MET A 67 -2.43 -6.69 -5.66
CA MET A 67 -2.29 -6.59 -4.22
C MET A 67 -1.26 -7.62 -3.75
N TRP A 68 -0.18 -7.17 -3.11
CA TRP A 68 0.73 -8.04 -2.39
C TRP A 68 0.22 -8.28 -0.97
N CYS A 69 0.34 -9.51 -0.48
CA CYS A 69 0.18 -9.86 0.94
C CYS A 69 1.29 -10.84 1.36
N ASP A 70 1.88 -10.63 2.54
CA ASP A 70 2.76 -11.60 3.17
C ASP A 70 1.95 -12.75 3.78
N ALA A 71 2.60 -13.89 4.03
CA ALA A 71 1.95 -15.05 4.68
C ALA A 71 1.51 -14.73 6.13
N SER A 72 1.98 -13.62 6.69
CA SER A 72 1.56 -13.04 7.97
C SER A 72 0.26 -12.26 7.89
N ASN A 73 -0.35 -12.09 6.73
CA ASN A 73 -1.59 -11.35 6.57
C ASN A 73 -2.76 -12.34 6.48
N LEU A 74 -3.68 -12.25 7.43
CA LEU A 74 -4.87 -13.07 7.48
C LEU A 74 -6.08 -12.26 7.04
N LEU A 75 -6.92 -12.85 6.19
CA LEU A 75 -8.12 -12.21 5.70
C LEU A 75 -9.27 -12.40 6.70
N LEU A 76 -9.78 -11.29 7.23
CA LEU A 76 -10.84 -11.28 8.25
C LEU A 76 -12.23 -11.15 7.63
N ASN A 77 -12.39 -10.25 6.66
CA ASN A 77 -13.68 -9.95 6.07
C ASN A 77 -13.71 -10.19 4.56
N PRO A 78 -14.23 -11.34 4.10
CA PRO A 78 -14.25 -11.69 2.68
C PRO A 78 -15.26 -10.88 1.85
N GLN A 79 -16.07 -10.01 2.47
CA GLN A 79 -17.09 -9.22 1.77
C GLN A 79 -16.57 -7.89 1.23
N ILE A 80 -15.31 -7.54 1.50
CA ILE A 80 -14.73 -6.24 1.12
C ILE A 80 -13.98 -6.40 -0.20
N PRO A 81 -14.41 -5.74 -1.29
CA PRO A 81 -13.69 -5.77 -2.56
C PRO A 81 -12.38 -5.00 -2.47
N LEU A 82 -11.34 -5.47 -3.18
CA LEU A 82 -10.04 -4.81 -3.24
C LEU A 82 -10.07 -3.53 -4.05
N GLU A 83 -10.90 -3.47 -5.11
CA GLU A 83 -11.04 -2.28 -5.94
C GLU A 83 -11.56 -1.07 -5.17
N ALA A 84 -12.19 -1.28 -4.01
CA ALA A 84 -12.59 -0.19 -3.14
C ALA A 84 -11.40 0.70 -2.74
N PHE A 85 -10.21 0.11 -2.54
CA PHE A 85 -9.03 0.86 -2.10
C PHE A 85 -8.25 1.49 -3.24
N LEU A 86 -8.55 1.14 -4.49
CA LEU A 86 -7.82 1.63 -5.66
C LEU A 86 -8.19 3.09 -5.97
N PRO A 87 -7.34 3.81 -6.73
CA PRO A 87 -7.68 5.15 -7.16
C PRO A 87 -8.94 5.12 -8.03
N PRO A 88 -9.81 6.15 -7.94
CA PRO A 88 -10.95 6.25 -8.84
C PRO A 88 -10.47 6.37 -10.29
N PRO A 89 -11.26 5.92 -11.28
CA PRO A 89 -10.88 5.88 -12.70
C PRO A 89 -10.91 7.26 -13.36
N ASP A 90 -10.41 8.29 -12.66
CA ASP A 90 -10.29 9.65 -13.16
C ASP A 90 -8.84 9.97 -13.55
N ASP A 91 -8.68 10.88 -14.51
CA ASP A 91 -7.37 11.19 -15.08
C ASP A 91 -6.40 11.82 -14.05
N GLN A 92 -6.91 12.34 -12.93
CA GLN A 92 -6.08 12.97 -11.90
C GLN A 92 -5.25 11.97 -11.10
N PHE A 93 -5.59 10.67 -11.19
CA PHE A 93 -4.88 9.58 -10.51
C PHE A 93 -4.17 8.59 -11.44
N ASN A 94 -4.13 8.85 -12.76
CA ASN A 94 -3.46 7.97 -13.72
C ASN A 94 -1.95 7.80 -13.48
N HIS A 95 -1.32 8.76 -12.78
CA HIS A 95 0.09 8.70 -12.40
C HIS A 95 0.34 7.82 -11.17
N VAL A 96 -0.69 7.43 -10.41
CA VAL A 96 -0.54 6.60 -9.22
C VAL A 96 -0.24 5.16 -9.65
N ASN A 97 0.88 4.63 -9.14
CA ASN A 97 1.35 3.27 -9.45
C ASN A 97 1.58 2.44 -8.18
N PHE A 98 1.58 3.04 -7.00
CA PHE A 98 1.79 2.35 -5.72
C PHE A 98 0.85 2.90 -4.65
N LEU A 99 0.16 2.00 -3.94
CA LEU A 99 -0.59 2.32 -2.73
C LEU A 99 -0.03 1.52 -1.55
N GLY A 100 0.64 2.22 -0.65
CA GLY A 100 1.17 1.66 0.58
C GLY A 100 0.33 2.02 1.79
N SER A 101 0.66 1.44 2.93
CA SER A 101 0.21 1.96 4.22
C SER A 101 1.42 2.29 5.08
N THR A 102 1.28 3.30 5.93
CA THR A 102 2.31 3.67 6.91
C THR A 102 1.79 3.45 8.34
N HIS A 103 2.69 3.04 9.22
CA HIS A 103 2.46 3.06 10.65
C HIS A 103 3.61 3.82 11.32
N ALA A 104 3.30 4.89 12.05
CA ALA A 104 4.31 5.76 12.65
C ALA A 104 5.39 6.27 11.65
N ALA A 105 4.96 6.65 10.45
CA ALA A 105 5.80 7.10 9.31
C ALA A 105 6.69 6.03 8.64
N ASP A 106 6.61 4.76 9.06
CA ASP A 106 7.28 3.65 8.37
C ASP A 106 6.34 2.96 7.37
N LEU A 107 6.81 2.81 6.13
CA LEU A 107 6.16 2.00 5.10
C LEU A 107 5.99 0.56 5.59
N SER A 108 4.78 0.01 5.47
CA SER A 108 4.58 -1.43 5.54
C SER A 108 4.72 -2.08 4.17
N THR A 109 5.55 -3.12 4.09
CA THR A 109 5.70 -3.94 2.87
C THR A 109 5.00 -5.29 2.96
N THR A 110 4.18 -5.50 3.98
CA THR A 110 3.44 -6.75 4.17
C THR A 110 2.14 -6.77 3.38
N ALA A 111 1.51 -5.62 3.16
CA ALA A 111 0.35 -5.45 2.29
C ALA A 111 0.39 -4.09 1.57
N PHE A 112 0.31 -4.12 0.24
CA PHE A 112 0.30 -2.93 -0.62
C PHE A 112 -0.27 -3.25 -2.00
N PHE A 113 -0.65 -2.22 -2.76
CA PHE A 113 -1.06 -2.35 -4.15
C PHE A 113 0.03 -1.80 -5.09
N LEU A 114 0.25 -2.51 -6.19
CA LEU A 114 1.20 -2.14 -7.23
C LEU A 114 0.52 -2.24 -8.58
N ARG A 115 0.52 -1.14 -9.33
CA ARG A 115 -0.03 -1.10 -10.69
C ARG A 115 0.89 -1.87 -11.63
N VAL A 116 0.33 -2.62 -12.57
CA VAL A 116 1.10 -3.25 -13.65
C VAL A 116 1.47 -2.17 -14.67
N SER A 117 2.69 -1.66 -14.57
CA SER A 117 3.20 -0.63 -15.47
C SER A 117 4.72 -0.70 -15.62
N PRO A 118 5.30 -0.08 -16.66
CA PRO A 118 6.75 0.06 -16.78
C PRO A 118 7.40 0.78 -15.61
N TRP A 119 6.66 1.65 -14.91
CA TRP A 119 7.13 2.31 -13.69
C TRP A 119 7.41 1.28 -12.59
N SER A 120 6.51 0.32 -12.39
CA SER A 120 6.65 -0.74 -11.39
C SER A 120 7.83 -1.66 -11.67
N VAL A 121 8.15 -1.90 -12.94
CA VAL A 121 9.37 -2.62 -13.33
C VAL A 121 10.61 -1.88 -12.86
N LYS A 122 10.72 -0.57 -13.10
CA LYS A 122 11.85 0.25 -12.66
C LYS A 122 11.96 0.27 -11.14
N LEU A 123 10.83 0.45 -10.44
CA LEU A 123 10.77 0.43 -8.98
C LEU A 123 11.33 -0.88 -8.43
N LEU A 124 10.80 -2.01 -8.89
CA LEU A 124 11.18 -3.33 -8.39
C LEU A 124 12.64 -3.66 -8.70
N VAL A 125 13.14 -3.34 -9.89
CA VAL A 125 14.55 -3.54 -10.24
C VAL A 125 15.47 -2.71 -9.35
N LYS A 126 15.12 -1.44 -9.09
CA LYS A 126 15.94 -0.57 -8.25
C LYS A 126 15.88 -0.97 -6.77
N ALA A 127 14.69 -1.24 -6.23
CA ALA A 127 14.51 -1.69 -4.84
C ALA A 127 15.21 -3.04 -4.59
N MET A 128 15.22 -3.91 -5.59
CA MET A 128 16.03 -5.11 -5.60
C MET A 128 17.51 -4.71 -5.53
N ALA A 129 18.05 -4.03 -6.54
CA ALA A 129 19.48 -3.75 -6.65
C ALA A 129 20.09 -2.94 -5.50
N LEU A 130 19.29 -2.10 -4.81
CA LEU A 130 19.78 -1.06 -3.89
C LEU A 130 20.78 -1.58 -2.84
N PRO A 131 20.54 -2.66 -2.07
CA PRO A 131 21.50 -3.13 -1.09
C PRO A 131 22.79 -3.73 -1.65
N MET A 132 22.83 -4.04 -2.95
CA MET A 132 24.08 -4.47 -3.61
C MET A 132 24.93 -3.29 -4.06
N ILE A 133 24.29 -2.19 -4.43
CA ILE A 133 24.95 -1.01 -5.01
C ILE A 133 25.34 0.02 -3.95
N ASP A 134 24.56 0.14 -2.87
CA ASP A 134 24.85 1.03 -1.76
C ASP A 134 25.15 0.21 -0.51
N GLN A 135 26.44 -0.02 -0.25
CA GLN A 135 26.89 -0.74 0.95
C GLN A 135 27.10 0.20 2.14
N SER A 136 26.88 1.51 1.97
CA SER A 136 27.04 2.50 3.04
C SER A 136 25.80 2.62 3.91
N GLN A 137 24.63 2.25 3.39
CA GLN A 137 23.37 2.24 4.10
C GLN A 137 23.17 0.93 4.90
N ASP A 138 22.76 1.06 6.16
CA ASP A 138 22.26 -0.08 6.94
C ASP A 138 20.79 -0.35 6.60
N PHE A 139 20.53 -1.46 5.92
CA PHE A 139 19.18 -1.90 5.57
C PHE A 139 18.48 -2.70 6.69
N GLY A 140 19.19 -3.01 7.78
CA GLY A 140 18.66 -3.72 8.93
C GLY A 140 18.10 -5.11 8.60
N VAL A 141 17.22 -5.61 9.47
CA VAL A 141 16.61 -6.94 9.34
C VAL A 141 15.49 -6.98 8.28
N ASN A 142 14.76 -5.88 8.13
CA ASN A 142 13.66 -5.74 7.16
C ASN A 142 14.17 -5.07 5.87
N MET A 143 15.16 -5.69 5.23
CA MET A 143 15.84 -5.11 4.06
C MET A 143 14.86 -4.76 2.93
N ASP A 144 13.82 -5.57 2.71
CA ASP A 144 12.80 -5.28 1.70
C ASP A 144 12.05 -3.98 2.01
N GLN A 145 11.66 -3.77 3.27
CA GLN A 145 11.03 -2.52 3.71
C GLN A 145 11.96 -1.32 3.54
N ALA A 146 13.20 -1.43 4.03
CA ALA A 146 14.18 -0.35 3.95
C ALA A 146 14.51 0.02 2.50
N SER A 147 14.74 -0.97 1.63
CA SER A 147 15.06 -0.72 0.23
C SER A 147 13.89 -0.16 -0.55
N LEU A 148 12.69 -0.72 -0.40
CA LEU A 148 11.51 -0.20 -1.10
C LEU A 148 11.17 1.21 -0.64
N GLY A 149 11.21 1.47 0.68
CA GLY A 149 10.97 2.79 1.24
C GLY A 149 11.98 3.82 0.74
N SER A 150 13.26 3.46 0.68
CA SER A 150 14.32 4.34 0.14
C SER A 150 14.05 4.72 -1.32
N VAL A 151 13.76 3.74 -2.18
CA VAL A 151 13.48 4.00 -3.60
C VAL A 151 12.19 4.77 -3.82
N LEU A 152 11.12 4.44 -3.09
CA LEU A 152 9.85 5.19 -3.16
C LEU A 152 10.00 6.65 -2.71
N ASN A 153 11.01 6.95 -1.89
CA ASN A 153 11.29 8.30 -1.46
C ASN A 153 12.15 9.09 -2.47
N GLU A 154 12.60 8.51 -3.57
CA GLU A 154 13.33 9.26 -4.59
C GLU A 154 12.38 10.08 -5.47
N THR A 155 12.88 11.18 -6.06
CA THR A 155 12.10 12.11 -6.89
C THR A 155 11.39 11.45 -8.06
N ASP A 156 11.98 10.40 -8.63
CA ASP A 156 11.44 9.70 -9.81
C ASP A 156 10.27 8.76 -9.48
N PHE A 157 10.13 8.37 -8.20
CA PHE A 157 9.14 7.40 -7.74
C PHE A 157 8.09 8.04 -6.82
N ARG A 158 8.53 8.93 -5.92
CA ARG A 158 7.69 9.56 -4.90
C ARG A 158 6.37 10.13 -5.42
N PRO A 159 6.31 10.86 -6.56
CA PRO A 159 5.06 11.44 -7.05
C PRO A 159 3.99 10.41 -7.45
N SER A 160 4.39 9.17 -7.74
CA SER A 160 3.52 8.07 -8.19
C SER A 160 3.09 7.13 -7.06
N ALA A 161 3.49 7.42 -5.82
CA ALA A 161 3.14 6.65 -4.64
C ALA A 161 2.20 7.44 -3.73
N LEU A 162 1.19 6.76 -3.18
CA LEU A 162 0.32 7.32 -2.14
C LEU A 162 0.23 6.34 -0.97
N TYR A 163 -0.02 6.91 0.21
CA TYR A 163 -0.17 6.14 1.44
C TYR A 163 -1.59 6.28 1.98
N GLN A 164 -2.16 5.14 2.37
CA GLN A 164 -3.50 5.01 2.89
C GLN A 164 -3.47 4.62 4.38
N PRO A 165 -4.55 4.84 5.13
CA PRO A 165 -4.63 4.44 6.53
C PRO A 165 -4.29 2.95 6.72
N HIS A 166 -3.36 2.63 7.61
CA HIS A 166 -2.98 1.24 7.87
C HIS A 166 -4.13 0.35 8.34
N SER A 167 -5.16 0.91 8.98
CA SER A 167 -6.37 0.18 9.40
C SER A 167 -7.20 -0.37 8.24
N TRP A 168 -6.94 0.03 7.00
CA TRP A 168 -7.71 -0.43 5.85
C TRP A 168 -7.33 -1.84 5.40
N TYR A 169 -6.05 -2.15 5.33
CA TYR A 169 -5.57 -3.46 4.86
C TYR A 169 -4.24 -3.88 5.51
N ASN A 170 -3.86 -3.24 6.61
CA ASN A 170 -2.65 -3.57 7.35
C ASN A 170 -2.82 -3.39 8.87
N THR A 171 -4.00 -3.74 9.38
CA THR A 171 -4.32 -3.67 10.80
C THR A 171 -3.43 -4.61 11.62
N LEU A 172 -2.90 -4.15 12.75
CA LEU A 172 -1.84 -4.85 13.46
C LEU A 172 -2.35 -5.71 14.63
N GLN A 173 -1.85 -6.94 14.72
CA GLN A 173 -1.82 -7.70 15.96
C GLN A 173 -0.65 -7.23 16.83
N THR A 174 -0.93 -6.82 18.08
CA THR A 174 0.10 -6.52 19.08
C THR A 174 0.07 -7.54 20.22
N SER A 175 1.07 -7.48 21.11
CA SER A 175 1.07 -8.28 22.35
C SER A 175 -0.01 -7.83 23.34
N SER A 176 -0.44 -6.56 23.26
CA SER A 176 -1.50 -5.99 24.11
C SER A 176 -2.90 -6.25 23.58
N GLY A 177 -3.05 -6.74 22.35
CA GLY A 177 -4.33 -7.10 21.76
C GLY A 177 -4.42 -6.78 20.27
N ILE A 178 -5.65 -6.77 19.78
CA ILE A 178 -5.98 -6.52 18.38
C ILE A 178 -6.24 -5.02 18.23
N GLN A 179 -5.57 -4.35 17.29
CA GLN A 179 -5.93 -2.97 16.93
C GLN A 179 -7.19 -2.89 16.06
N GLY A 180 -7.52 -4.01 15.40
CA GLY A 180 -8.66 -4.14 14.51
C GLY A 180 -10.02 -4.39 15.15
N LYS A 181 -11.05 -4.26 14.33
CA LYS A 181 -12.46 -4.43 14.67
C LYS A 181 -13.19 -5.28 13.64
N ALA A 182 -14.39 -5.75 13.99
CA ALA A 182 -15.25 -6.43 13.03
C ALA A 182 -15.58 -5.51 11.84
N GLY A 183 -15.38 -6.03 10.63
CA GLY A 183 -15.48 -5.29 9.38
C GLY A 183 -14.14 -5.07 8.68
N ASP A 184 -13.01 -5.12 9.41
CA ASP A 184 -11.69 -4.89 8.84
C ASP A 184 -11.33 -5.97 7.79
N LEU A 185 -10.60 -5.60 6.74
CA LEU A 185 -10.23 -6.53 5.66
C LEU A 185 -9.17 -7.54 6.10
N LEU A 186 -7.99 -7.06 6.54
CA LEU A 186 -6.82 -7.86 6.86
C LEU A 186 -6.33 -7.59 8.28
N ILE A 187 -5.71 -8.60 8.89
CA ILE A 187 -4.83 -8.44 10.04
C ILE A 187 -3.43 -8.94 9.74
N GLN A 188 -2.43 -8.14 10.12
CA GLN A 188 -1.01 -8.44 10.02
C GLN A 188 -0.48 -8.95 11.36
N PHE A 189 0.30 -10.04 11.29
CA PHE A 189 1.07 -10.55 12.41
C PHE A 189 2.58 -10.26 12.22
N PRO A 190 3.11 -9.17 12.81
CA PRO A 190 4.49 -8.74 12.56
C PRO A 190 5.52 -9.70 13.15
N ALA A 191 6.75 -9.64 12.63
CA ALA A 191 7.87 -10.44 13.12
C ALA A 191 8.26 -10.12 14.58
N SER A 192 7.94 -8.91 15.06
CA SER A 192 8.15 -8.48 16.44
C SER A 192 7.34 -9.26 17.48
N LEU A 193 6.33 -10.04 17.07
CA LEU A 193 5.64 -10.98 17.96
C LEU A 193 6.44 -12.27 18.23
N GLU A 194 7.57 -12.47 17.54
CA GLU A 194 8.46 -13.62 17.68
C GLU A 194 7.69 -14.95 17.71
N GLY A 195 7.99 -15.85 18.66
CA GLY A 195 7.30 -17.14 18.79
C GLY A 195 5.80 -17.03 19.05
N ALA A 196 5.33 -15.95 19.69
CA ALA A 196 3.91 -15.74 19.97
C ALA A 196 3.09 -15.51 18.69
N ARG A 197 3.75 -15.06 17.60
CA ARG A 197 3.13 -14.91 16.27
C ARG A 197 2.36 -16.15 15.86
N TRP A 198 2.95 -17.34 16.01
CA TRP A 198 2.34 -18.60 15.57
C TRP A 198 1.11 -18.97 16.39
N LYS A 199 1.19 -18.74 17.70
CA LYS A 199 0.06 -18.94 18.61
C LYS A 199 -1.11 -18.04 18.21
N TYR A 200 -0.86 -16.74 18.00
CA TYR A 200 -1.91 -15.80 17.62
C TYR A 200 -2.51 -16.12 16.25
N LEU A 201 -1.70 -16.45 15.24
CA LEU A 201 -2.23 -16.88 13.94
C LEU A 201 -3.17 -18.09 14.09
N ALA A 202 -2.76 -19.11 14.86
CA ALA A 202 -3.55 -20.32 15.03
C ALA A 202 -4.87 -20.06 15.76
N GLU A 203 -4.85 -19.22 16.81
CA GLU A 203 -6.04 -18.80 17.55
C GLU A 203 -7.02 -18.02 16.67
N TRP A 204 -6.50 -17.10 15.86
CA TRP A 204 -7.31 -16.32 14.91
C TRP A 204 -7.94 -17.18 13.82
N LEU A 205 -7.18 -18.11 13.25
CA LEU A 205 -7.71 -19.04 12.26
C LEU A 205 -8.83 -19.91 12.85
N ALA A 206 -8.64 -20.42 14.07
CA ALA A 206 -9.66 -21.20 14.75
C ALA A 206 -10.93 -20.36 15.01
N ASP A 207 -10.80 -19.10 15.43
CA ASP A 207 -11.95 -18.21 15.64
C ASP A 207 -12.67 -17.85 14.34
N LEU A 208 -11.93 -17.59 13.25
CA LEU A 208 -12.53 -17.32 11.93
C LEU A 208 -13.28 -18.52 11.36
N GLU A 209 -12.77 -19.72 11.57
CA GLU A 209 -13.40 -20.97 11.13
C GLU A 209 -14.63 -21.31 11.96
N ALA A 210 -14.56 -21.13 13.29
CA ALA A 210 -15.68 -21.37 14.19
C ALA A 210 -16.77 -20.29 14.09
N HIS A 211 -16.39 -19.04 13.83
CA HIS A 211 -17.26 -17.87 13.88
C HIS A 211 -17.15 -16.97 12.64
N PRO A 212 -17.39 -17.47 11.41
CA PRO A 212 -17.14 -16.73 10.17
C PRO A 212 -17.93 -15.41 10.05
N LYS A 213 -19.11 -15.32 10.68
CA LYS A 213 -19.95 -14.11 10.68
C LYS A 213 -19.53 -13.04 11.70
N LYS A 214 -18.67 -13.39 12.66
CA LYS A 214 -18.26 -12.46 13.75
C LYS A 214 -17.46 -11.28 13.20
N TRP A 215 -16.60 -11.54 12.24
CA TRP A 215 -15.68 -10.55 11.66
C TRP A 215 -16.16 -10.02 10.31
N SER A 216 -16.99 -10.80 9.62
CA SER A 216 -17.50 -10.43 8.30
C SER A 216 -18.70 -9.50 8.39
N LYS A 217 -18.54 -8.29 7.84
CA LYS A 217 -19.62 -7.33 7.61
C LYS A 217 -19.74 -7.06 6.11
N ALA A 218 -20.96 -6.88 5.62
CA ALA A 218 -21.13 -6.43 4.24
C ALA A 218 -20.44 -5.08 4.03
N PHE A 219 -19.90 -4.83 2.84
CA PHE A 219 -19.13 -3.62 2.55
C PHE A 219 -19.88 -2.33 2.90
N LYS A 220 -21.19 -2.27 2.61
CA LYS A 220 -22.06 -1.14 2.97
C LYS A 220 -22.28 -0.91 4.47
N ASP A 221 -22.00 -1.92 5.29
CA ASP A 221 -22.16 -1.88 6.74
C ASP A 221 -20.82 -1.59 7.46
N THR A 222 -19.75 -1.32 6.70
CA THR A 222 -18.47 -0.84 7.22
C THR A 222 -18.31 0.67 7.03
N ALA A 223 -17.31 1.26 7.69
CA ALA A 223 -16.97 2.67 7.49
C ALA A 223 -16.19 2.90 6.18
N TYR A 224 -15.76 1.84 5.49
CA TYR A 224 -14.83 1.96 4.36
C TYR A 224 -15.37 2.82 3.24
N ILE A 225 -16.65 2.69 2.86
CA ILE A 225 -17.22 3.50 1.77
C ILE A 225 -17.01 4.98 2.03
N SER A 226 -17.48 5.48 3.17
CA SER A 226 -17.34 6.91 3.53
C SER A 226 -15.89 7.35 3.75
N GLU A 227 -15.05 6.50 4.36
CA GLU A 227 -13.66 6.84 4.64
C GLU A 227 -12.82 6.92 3.36
N ILE A 228 -13.02 5.98 2.44
CA ILE A 228 -12.34 5.91 1.14
C ILE A 228 -12.79 7.04 0.22
N GLU A 229 -14.10 7.28 0.12
CA GLU A 229 -14.63 8.41 -0.66
C GLU A 229 -14.07 9.74 -0.15
N SER A 230 -14.09 9.95 1.17
CA SER A 230 -13.51 11.15 1.80
C SER A 230 -12.02 11.29 1.50
N TYR A 231 -11.26 10.20 1.57
CA TYR A 231 -9.84 10.19 1.24
C TYR A 231 -9.60 10.63 -0.21
N TRP A 232 -10.22 9.97 -1.19
CA TRP A 232 -9.98 10.30 -2.60
C TRP A 232 -10.46 11.71 -2.95
N ASN A 233 -11.59 12.16 -2.39
CA ASN A 233 -12.06 13.53 -2.56
C ASN A 233 -11.06 14.55 -2.03
N ARG A 234 -10.53 14.33 -0.84
CA ARG A 234 -9.52 15.23 -0.25
C ARG A 234 -8.24 15.28 -1.07
N ILE A 235 -7.76 14.13 -1.57
CA ILE A 235 -6.57 14.11 -2.43
C ILE A 235 -6.84 14.81 -3.77
N ARG A 236 -8.05 14.64 -4.34
CA ARG A 236 -8.47 15.36 -5.54
C ARG A 236 -8.45 16.87 -5.31
N ASP A 237 -9.06 17.33 -4.22
CA ASP A 237 -9.16 18.76 -3.90
C ASP A 237 -7.79 19.41 -3.73
N VAL A 238 -6.88 18.80 -2.96
CA VAL A 238 -5.53 19.36 -2.74
C VAL A 238 -4.70 19.35 -4.02
N ARG A 239 -4.84 18.34 -4.88
CA ARG A 239 -4.18 18.29 -6.19
C ARG A 239 -4.73 19.35 -7.15
N GLY A 240 -6.03 19.61 -7.12
CA GLY A 240 -6.64 20.71 -7.86
C GLY A 240 -6.05 22.06 -7.46
N VAL A 241 -5.93 22.33 -6.15
CA VAL A 241 -5.29 23.56 -5.66
C VAL A 241 -3.81 23.64 -6.07
N LEU A 242 -3.08 22.52 -6.02
CA LEU A 242 -1.69 22.47 -6.48
C LEU A 242 -1.58 22.79 -7.97
N HIS A 243 -2.48 22.25 -8.79
CA HIS A 243 -2.51 22.54 -10.22
C HIS A 243 -2.77 24.03 -10.50
N ASP A 244 -3.77 24.62 -9.84
CA ASP A 244 -4.06 26.05 -9.99
C ASP A 244 -2.87 26.93 -9.55
N ALA A 245 -2.13 26.50 -8.52
CA ALA A 245 -0.93 27.19 -8.05
C ALA A 245 0.24 27.07 -9.05
N GLU A 246 0.43 25.91 -9.65
CA GLU A 246 1.43 25.67 -10.70
C GLU A 246 1.14 26.50 -11.96
N ASP A 247 -0.14 26.61 -12.35
CA ASP A 247 -0.56 27.46 -13.45
C ASP A 247 -0.31 28.94 -13.15
N LYS A 248 -0.63 29.40 -11.95
CA LYS A 248 -0.33 30.77 -11.51
C LYS A 248 1.18 31.05 -11.52
N ALA A 249 1.99 30.14 -10.96
CA ALA A 249 3.44 30.27 -10.95
C ALA A 249 4.01 30.30 -12.37
N SER A 250 3.48 29.47 -13.28
CA SER A 250 3.90 29.45 -14.69
C SER A 250 3.60 30.78 -15.40
N GLN A 251 2.50 31.45 -15.04
CA GLN A 251 2.17 32.78 -15.58
C GLN A 251 3.07 33.90 -15.02
N LEU A 252 3.51 33.79 -13.77
CA LEU A 252 4.41 34.75 -13.13
C LEU A 252 5.88 34.53 -13.51
N ASN A 253 6.25 33.31 -13.86
CA ASN A 253 7.61 32.91 -14.21
C ASN A 253 8.62 33.36 -13.12
N ASP A 254 9.58 34.23 -13.46
CA ASP A 254 10.61 34.72 -12.53
C ASP A 254 10.04 35.59 -11.38
N ASP A 255 8.82 36.11 -11.52
CA ASP A 255 8.14 36.92 -10.50
C ASP A 255 7.33 36.07 -9.50
N THR A 256 7.48 34.73 -9.53
CA THR A 256 6.76 33.84 -8.62
C THR A 256 7.22 34.05 -7.17
N PRO A 257 6.31 34.39 -6.23
CA PRO A 257 6.68 34.58 -4.83
C PRO A 257 7.29 33.32 -4.21
N GLU A 258 8.39 33.47 -3.46
CA GLU A 258 9.02 32.36 -2.73
C GLU A 258 8.03 31.62 -1.81
N ALA A 259 7.08 32.36 -1.22
CA ALA A 259 6.03 31.80 -0.38
C ALA A 259 5.13 30.82 -1.15
N LEU A 260 4.83 31.11 -2.43
CA LEU A 260 4.03 30.22 -3.29
C LEU A 260 4.84 28.98 -3.67
N ILE A 261 6.12 29.13 -4.00
CA ILE A 261 7.03 28.00 -4.29
C ILE A 261 7.11 27.06 -3.09
N SER A 262 7.40 27.60 -1.91
CA SER A 262 7.49 26.83 -0.67
C SER A 262 6.17 26.15 -0.30
N ALA A 263 5.03 26.80 -0.53
CA ALA A 263 3.73 26.19 -0.27
C ALA A 263 3.43 25.04 -1.24
N MET A 264 3.78 25.17 -2.53
CA MET A 264 3.64 24.08 -3.50
C MET A 264 4.51 22.87 -3.14
N GLU A 265 5.77 23.09 -2.77
CA GLU A 265 6.67 22.03 -2.32
C GLU A 265 6.15 21.31 -1.08
N HIS A 266 5.64 22.07 -0.10
CA HIS A 266 5.06 21.50 1.11
C HIS A 266 3.82 20.64 0.80
N VAL A 267 2.94 21.07 -0.11
CA VAL A 267 1.80 20.25 -0.54
C VAL A 267 2.28 18.96 -1.21
N ARG A 268 3.29 19.02 -2.09
CA ARG A 268 3.85 17.82 -2.74
C ARG A 268 4.40 16.83 -1.70
N GLU A 269 5.08 17.31 -0.68
CA GLU A 269 5.62 16.49 0.42
C GLU A 269 4.49 15.85 1.25
N VAL A 270 3.50 16.64 1.68
CA VAL A 270 2.38 16.15 2.49
C VAL A 270 1.52 15.15 1.72
N VAL A 271 1.23 15.39 0.43
CA VAL A 271 0.51 14.41 -0.39
C VAL A 271 1.33 13.14 -0.60
N ALA A 272 2.64 13.28 -0.80
CA ALA A 272 3.50 12.12 -1.03
C ALA A 272 3.68 11.25 0.22
N MET A 273 3.77 11.82 1.42
CA MET A 273 4.16 11.11 2.65
C MET A 273 3.00 10.91 3.64
N GLU A 274 2.05 11.84 3.63
CA GLU A 274 1.06 12.02 4.68
C GLU A 274 -0.38 12.09 4.11
N ALA A 275 -0.63 11.57 2.91
CA ALA A 275 -1.97 11.56 2.28
C ALA A 275 -3.07 10.96 3.17
N TRP A 276 -2.70 10.02 4.05
CA TRP A 276 -3.59 9.38 5.03
C TRP A 276 -3.99 10.31 6.19
N ASN A 277 -3.22 11.39 6.44
CA ASN A 277 -3.43 12.34 7.52
C ASN A 277 -4.29 13.52 7.05
N GLU A 278 -5.59 13.43 7.30
CA GLU A 278 -6.56 14.45 6.89
C GLU A 278 -6.18 15.86 7.31
N LYS A 279 -5.74 16.03 8.57
CA LYS A 279 -5.42 17.33 9.13
C LYS A 279 -4.24 17.97 8.39
N LEU A 280 -3.16 17.24 8.19
CA LEU A 280 -1.98 17.75 7.49
C LEU A 280 -2.30 18.12 6.04
N VAL A 281 -3.08 17.29 5.34
CA VAL A 281 -3.48 17.58 3.95
C VAL A 281 -4.34 18.85 3.87
N GLN A 282 -5.29 19.04 4.79
CA GLN A 282 -6.14 20.23 4.84
C GLN A 282 -5.35 21.49 5.18
N GLU A 283 -4.44 21.42 6.15
CA GLU A 283 -3.55 22.52 6.54
C GLU A 283 -2.63 22.93 5.38
N ALA A 284 -2.04 21.96 4.67
CA ALA A 284 -1.22 22.22 3.50
C ALA A 284 -2.02 22.88 2.36
N ALA A 285 -3.24 22.41 2.10
CA ALA A 285 -4.12 23.01 1.09
C ALA A 285 -4.52 24.46 1.47
N ALA A 286 -4.83 24.72 2.73
CA ALA A 286 -5.17 26.07 3.21
C ALA A 286 -3.99 27.03 3.04
N ARG A 287 -2.79 26.62 3.48
CA ARG A 287 -1.56 27.39 3.33
C ARG A 287 -1.27 27.74 1.87
N LEU A 288 -1.52 26.81 0.95
CA LEU A 288 -1.32 27.05 -0.48
C LEU A 288 -2.32 28.09 -1.03
N ARG A 289 -3.59 28.01 -0.64
CA ARG A 289 -4.61 29.00 -1.03
C ARG A 289 -4.28 30.41 -0.53
N ASP A 290 -3.77 30.53 0.69
CA ASP A 290 -3.33 31.81 1.26
C ASP A 290 -2.14 32.38 0.49
N ALA A 291 -1.16 31.54 0.13
CA ALA A 291 -0.01 31.94 -0.68
C ALA A 291 -0.40 32.34 -2.10
N MET A 292 -1.45 31.74 -2.67
CA MET A 292 -2.02 32.15 -3.96
C MET A 292 -2.79 33.48 -3.89
N SER A 293 -3.23 33.90 -2.72
CA SER A 293 -3.99 35.15 -2.54
C SER A 293 -3.12 36.35 -2.17
N SER A 294 -1.86 36.10 -1.84
CA SER A 294 -0.83 37.11 -1.56
C SER A 294 -0.17 37.60 -2.85
#